data_AF-A0A4R9VMT0-F1
#
_entry.id   AF-A0A4R9VMT0-F1
#
_cell.length_a   1.000
_cell.length_b   1.000
_cell.length_c   1.000
_cell.angle_alpha   90.00
_cell.angle_beta   90.00
_cell.angle_gamma   90.00
#
_symmetry.space_group_name_H-M   'P 1'
#
loop_
_entity.id
_entity.type
_entity.pdbx_description
1 polymer ?
#
loop_
_entity_poly.entity_id
_entity_poly.type
_entity_poly.pdbx_seq_one_letter_code
_entity_poly.pdbx_strand_id
1 'polypeptide(L)' 'PQKVTVVDTVGAGDTFNAGILASLHEQGLLTKAAIGDLSEDAIRQALALGAKAAAVTVSRAGANPPWRHEIA' A
#
# COMPACT_ATOMS: atom_id res chain seq x y z
N PRO A 1 -9.60 -2.26 -7.04
CA PRO A 1 -8.76 -3.26 -6.34
C PRO A 1 -8.58 -4.48 -7.26
N GLN A 2 -7.36 -5.02 -7.33
CA GLN A 2 -7.06 -6.13 -8.23
C GLN A 2 -7.40 -7.45 -7.51
N LYS A 3 -8.20 -8.31 -8.14
CA LYS A 3 -8.58 -9.60 -7.57
C LYS A 3 -7.40 -10.57 -7.70
N VAL A 4 -7.13 -11.30 -6.62
CA VAL A 4 -6.07 -12.32 -6.56
C VAL A 4 -6.65 -13.62 -5.99
N THR A 5 -5.98 -14.73 -6.27
CA THR A 5 -6.22 -16.00 -5.56
C THR A 5 -5.59 -15.89 -4.17
N VAL A 6 -6.40 -15.99 -3.12
CA VAL A 6 -5.94 -15.87 -1.73
C VAL A 6 -5.25 -17.16 -1.29
N VAL A 7 -4.08 -17.02 -0.68
CA VAL A 7 -3.29 -18.11 -0.07
C VAL A 7 -3.26 -17.96 1.44
N ASP A 8 -2.93 -16.77 1.94
CA ASP A 8 -2.87 -16.40 3.37
C ASP A 8 -3.19 -14.89 3.49
N THR A 9 -3.52 -14.39 4.67
CA THR A 9 -3.76 -12.95 4.92
C THR A 9 -2.85 -12.34 5.98
N VAL A 10 -1.99 -13.14 6.62
CA VAL A 10 -1.04 -12.64 7.62
C VAL A 10 -0.09 -11.59 7.01
N GLY A 11 0.07 -10.45 7.68
CA GLY A 11 0.95 -9.36 7.23
C GLY A 11 0.41 -8.49 6.09
N ALA A 12 -0.80 -8.77 5.59
CA ALA A 12 -1.41 -7.94 4.55
C ALA A 12 -1.68 -6.50 5.02
N GLY A 13 -2.10 -6.32 6.27
CA GLY A 13 -2.30 -5.00 6.89
C GLY A 13 -1.00 -4.21 7.04
N ASP A 14 0.09 -4.88 7.41
CA ASP A 14 1.41 -4.24 7.50
C ASP A 14 1.91 -3.79 6.12
N THR A 15 1.70 -4.63 5.10
CA THR A 15 2.02 -4.28 3.71
C THR A 15 1.16 -3.12 3.21
N PHE A 16 -0.12 -3.09 3.56
CA PHE A 16 -1.02 -1.99 3.24
C PHE A 16 -0.53 -0.68 3.86
N ASN A 17 -0.14 -0.70 5.13
CA ASN A 17 0.44 0.45 5.83
C ASN A 17 1.72 0.93 5.15
N ALA A 18 2.62 0.01 4.80
CA ALA A 18 3.85 0.33 4.08
C ALA A 18 3.56 0.98 2.71
N GLY A 19 2.57 0.48 1.97
CA GLY A 19 2.16 1.06 0.68
C GLY A 19 1.57 2.47 0.82
N ILE A 20 0.77 2.74 1.87
CA ILE A 20 0.29 4.11 2.16
C ILE A 20 1.46 5.04 2.42
N LEU A 21 2.35 4.66 3.34
CA LEU A 21 3.48 5.50 3.73
C LEU A 21 4.46 5.71 2.56
N ALA A 22 4.71 4.69 1.75
CA ALA A 22 5.53 4.80 0.55
C ALA A 22 4.93 5.77 -0.47
N SER A 23 3.62 5.70 -0.72
CA SER A 23 2.95 6.63 -1.63
C SER A 23 3.01 8.06 -1.12
N LEU A 24 2.70 8.30 0.16
CA LEU A 24 2.76 9.63 0.75
C LEU A 24 4.21 10.19 0.76
N HIS A 25 5.21 9.32 0.95
CA HIS A 25 6.61 9.70 0.82
C HIS A 25 6.96 10.14 -0.61
N GLU A 26 6.56 9.35 -1.62
CA GLU A 26 6.78 9.66 -3.04
C GLU A 26 6.09 10.97 -3.47
N GLN A 27 4.94 11.27 -2.88
CA GLN A 27 4.21 12.53 -3.09
C GLN A 27 4.80 13.72 -2.30
N GLY A 28 5.76 13.50 -1.40
CA GLY A 28 6.33 14.55 -0.54
C GLY A 28 5.40 15.02 0.59
N LEU A 29 4.43 14.19 1.00
CA LEU A 29 3.35 14.56 1.93
C LEU A 29 3.56 14.07 3.37
N LEU A 30 4.71 13.48 3.71
CA LEU A 30 5.02 13.00 5.06
C LEU A 30 5.48 14.11 6.03
N THR A 31 4.67 15.15 6.17
CA THR A 31 4.81 16.15 7.24
C THR A 31 3.50 16.30 7.99
N LYS A 32 3.54 16.68 9.27
CA LYS A 32 2.31 16.85 10.08
C LYS A 32 1.31 17.82 9.43
N ALA A 33 1.81 18.91 8.84
CA ALA A 33 0.97 19.89 8.15
C ALA A 33 0.34 19.28 6.88
N ALA A 34 1.14 18.67 6.01
CA ALA A 34 0.64 18.06 4.77
C ALA A 34 -0.37 16.92 5.01
N ILE A 35 -0.18 16.12 6.08
CA ILE A 35 -1.14 15.09 6.47
C ILE A 35 -2.49 15.68 6.90
N GLY A 36 -2.50 16.88 7.48
CA GLY A 36 -3.74 17.58 7.84
C GLY A 36 -4.55 18.08 6.64
N ASP A 37 -3.89 18.32 5.51
CA ASP A 37 -4.45 18.96 4.32
C ASP A 37 -4.39 18.05 3.07
N LEU A 38 -4.44 16.72 3.26
CA LEU A 38 -4.40 15.78 2.14
C LEU A 38 -5.59 15.98 1.19
N SER A 39 -5.30 16.07 -0.10
CA SER A 39 -6.34 16.05 -1.13
C SER A 39 -6.97 14.66 -1.26
N GLU A 40 -8.20 14.61 -1.77
CA GLU A 40 -8.85 13.33 -2.09
C GLU A 40 -8.00 12.47 -3.03
N ASP A 41 -7.35 13.11 -4.01
CA ASP A 41 -6.49 12.42 -4.97
C ASP A 41 -5.26 11.80 -4.29
N ALA A 42 -4.59 12.54 -3.41
CA ALA A 42 -3.45 12.03 -2.64
C ALA A 42 -3.83 10.82 -1.78
N ILE A 43 -5.00 10.88 -1.14
CA ILE A 43 -5.55 9.76 -0.35
C ILE A 43 -5.85 8.57 -1.26
N ARG A 44 -6.50 8.80 -2.39
CA ARG A 44 -6.85 7.75 -3.36
C ARG A 44 -5.61 7.05 -3.90
N GLN A 45 -4.55 7.80 -4.23
CA GLN A 45 -3.27 7.24 -4.67
C GLN A 45 -2.61 6.38 -3.59
N ALA A 46 -2.58 6.87 -2.34
CA ALA A 46 -1.99 6.14 -1.22
C ALA A 46 -2.73 4.84 -0.90
N LEU A 47 -4.07 4.88 -0.88
CA LEU A 47 -4.91 3.71 -0.71
C LEU A 47 -4.76 2.71 -1.87
N ALA A 48 -4.62 3.21 -3.11
CA ALA A 48 -4.42 2.36 -4.28
C ALA A 48 -3.09 1.61 -4.22
N LEU A 49 -1.99 2.27 -3.83
CA LEU A 49 -0.69 1.61 -3.67
C LEU A 49 -0.72 0.60 -2.51
N GLY A 50 -1.27 0.99 -1.36
CA GLY A 50 -1.48 0.09 -0.22
C GLY A 50 -2.25 -1.17 -0.61
N ALA A 51 -3.38 -1.01 -1.32
CA ALA A 51 -4.19 -2.12 -1.78
C ALA A 51 -3.48 -3.00 -2.82
N LYS A 52 -2.73 -2.42 -3.77
CA LYS A 52 -1.94 -3.18 -4.78
C LYS A 52 -0.87 -4.01 -4.08
N ALA A 53 -0.16 -3.43 -3.12
CA ALA A 53 0.89 -4.13 -2.40
C ALA A 53 0.34 -5.27 -1.52
N ALA A 54 -0.72 -4.99 -0.75
CA ALA A 54 -1.37 -5.99 0.09
C ALA A 54 -2.00 -7.14 -0.71
N ALA A 55 -2.50 -6.87 -1.93
CA ALA A 55 -3.00 -7.91 -2.83
C ALA A 55 -1.92 -8.94 -3.19
N VAL A 56 -0.66 -8.51 -3.34
CA VAL A 56 0.44 -9.45 -3.56
C VAL A 56 0.73 -10.27 -2.29
N THR A 57 0.75 -9.64 -1.12
CA THR A 57 0.96 -10.34 0.16
C THR A 57 -0.07 -11.43 0.37
N VAL A 58 -1.36 -11.16 0.12
CA VAL A 58 -2.41 -12.18 0.34
C VAL A 58 -2.36 -13.34 -0.68
N SER A 59 -1.60 -13.18 -1.76
CA SER A 59 -1.43 -14.22 -2.79
C SER A 59 -0.26 -15.17 -2.48
N ARG A 60 0.44 -14.97 -1.35
CA ARG A 60 1.63 -15.72 -0.92
C ARG A 60 1.43 -16.25 0.49
N ALA A 61 2.21 -17.24 0.89
CA ALA A 61 2.18 -17.75 2.26
C ALA A 61 2.93 -16.80 3.22
N GLY A 62 2.34 -16.50 4.37
CA GLY A 62 2.91 -15.65 5.41
C GLY A 62 3.02 -14.17 5.03
N ALA A 63 3.67 -13.39 5.92
CA ALA A 63 3.96 -11.98 5.71
C ALA A 63 5.09 -11.80 4.68
N ASN A 64 4.76 -11.95 3.39
CA ASN A 64 5.70 -11.86 2.26
C ASN A 64 5.33 -10.67 1.34
N PRO A 65 5.73 -9.44 1.69
CA PRO A 65 5.40 -8.25 0.93
C PRO A 65 6.09 -8.21 -0.44
N PRO A 66 5.54 -7.49 -1.44
CA PRO A 66 6.17 -7.31 -2.73
C PRO A 66 7.35 -6.33 -2.68
N TRP A 67 8.31 -6.54 -3.57
CA TRP A 67 9.26 -5.52 -3.98
C TRP A 67 8.61 -4.51 -4.93
N ARG A 68 9.20 -3.31 -5.02
CA ARG A 68 8.66 -2.25 -5.89
C ARG A 68 8.53 -2.66 -7.36
N HIS A 69 9.49 -3.42 -7.87
CA HIS A 69 9.47 -3.89 -9.27
C HIS A 69 8.39 -4.94 -9.54
N GLU A 70 7.85 -5.60 -8.51
CA GLU A 70 6.74 -6.56 -8.65
C GLU A 70 5.38 -5.87 -8.79
N ILE A 71 5.32 -4.56 -8.46
CA ILE A 71 4.10 -3.74 -8.45
C ILE A 71 4.26 -2.44 -9.23
N ALA A 72 5.25 -2.35 -10.13
CA ALA A 72 5.36 -1.25 -11.08
C ALA A 72 4.18 -1.25 -12.09
#